data_AF-A0A1W1ZNZ3-F1
#
_entry.id   AF-A0A1W1ZNZ3-F1
#
_cell.length_a   1.000
_cell.length_b   1.000
_cell.length_c   1.000
_cell.angle_alpha   90.00
_cell.angle_beta   90.00
_cell.angle_gamma   90.00
#
_symmetry.space_group_name_H-M   'P 1'
#
loop_
_entity.id
_entity.type
_entity.pdbx_description
1 polymer ?
#
loop_
_entity_poly.entity_id
_entity_poly.type
_entity_poly.pdbx_seq_one_letter_code
_entity_poly.pdbx_strand_id
1 'polypeptide(L)'
;MKLLFNALLIVFTVCFVSTASGYDYGVNINDNIIWEGDHVGNGGEFTWTLLDDDGKKTDFSWSSFCVETSQRIYANTPYTISDISDTTTSGASLTNEVAWLYWKFNSNTLTGYDGSSTSQMAFQNLIWEDMDQDSNYFSWGTGTAVEDQMDTWFTLAETAVNNGWRNNGRVQVLNLGGAQDQLIVANPVPEPASMCLLGIGLIGLAVMGRKNIFLKN
;
A
#
# COMPACT_ATOMS: atom_id res chain seq x y z
N MET A 1 21.95 -14.58 -39.83
CA MET A 1 22.11 -15.20 -38.50
C MET A 1 22.76 -14.27 -37.46
N LYS A 2 23.96 -13.73 -37.70
CA LYS A 2 24.64 -12.84 -36.73
C LYS A 2 23.83 -11.62 -36.26
N LEU A 3 23.11 -10.96 -37.18
CA LEU A 3 22.23 -9.82 -36.85
C LEU A 3 21.03 -10.18 -35.96
N LEU A 4 20.43 -11.36 -36.17
CA LEU A 4 19.30 -11.85 -35.37
C LEU A 4 19.74 -12.27 -33.96
N PHE A 5 20.92 -12.88 -33.85
CA PHE A 5 21.51 -13.28 -32.57
C PHE A 5 21.91 -12.06 -31.72
N ASN A 6 22.50 -11.03 -32.35
CA ASN A 6 22.86 -9.78 -31.65
C ASN A 6 21.62 -8.99 -31.22
N ALA A 7 20.55 -8.96 -32.04
CA ALA A 7 19.29 -8.33 -31.66
C ALA A 7 18.62 -9.03 -30.47
N LEU A 8 18.63 -10.38 -30.44
CA LEU A 8 18.10 -11.15 -29.31
C LEU A 8 18.91 -10.93 -28.03
N LEU A 9 20.24 -10.87 -28.14
CA LEU A 9 21.13 -10.63 -26.99
C LEU A 9 20.90 -9.24 -26.38
N ILE A 10 20.72 -8.20 -27.21
CA ILE A 10 20.43 -6.84 -26.75
C ILE A 10 19.07 -6.75 -26.07
N VAL A 11 18.03 -7.38 -26.61
CA VAL A 11 16.70 -7.44 -25.97
C VAL A 11 16.76 -8.17 -24.63
N PHE A 12 17.53 -9.26 -24.55
CA PHE A 12 17.74 -9.99 -23.29
C PHE A 12 18.48 -9.12 -22.26
N THR A 13 19.56 -8.43 -22.64
CA THR A 13 20.29 -7.56 -21.71
C THR A 13 19.46 -6.35 -21.27
N VAL A 14 18.59 -5.79 -22.13
CA VAL A 14 17.73 -4.64 -21.77
C VAL A 14 16.55 -5.03 -20.87
N CYS A 15 15.89 -6.19 -21.07
CA CYS A 15 14.80 -6.62 -20.17
C CYS A 15 15.29 -6.99 -18.75
N PHE A 16 16.58 -7.32 -18.56
CA PHE A 16 17.13 -7.66 -17.23
C PHE A 16 17.54 -6.45 -16.37
N VAL A 17 17.63 -5.24 -16.95
CA VAL A 17 18.12 -4.05 -16.22
C VAL A 17 16.98 -3.14 -15.73
N SER A 18 15.75 -3.34 -16.19
CA SER A 18 14.61 -2.52 -15.80
C SER A 18 13.65 -3.25 -14.86
N THR A 19 14.02 -3.41 -13.59
CA THR A 19 13.05 -3.67 -12.52
C THR A 19 12.46 -2.34 -12.05
N ALA A 20 11.64 -1.72 -12.88
CA ALA A 20 10.72 -0.69 -12.38
C ALA A 20 9.57 -1.45 -11.70
N SER A 21 9.65 -1.63 -10.38
CA SER A 21 8.50 -2.06 -9.60
C SER A 21 7.53 -0.88 -9.51
N GLY A 22 6.59 -0.82 -10.46
CA GLY A 22 5.42 0.02 -10.29
C GLY A 22 4.55 -0.59 -9.20
N TYR A 23 4.26 0.18 -8.16
CA TYR A 23 3.26 -0.17 -7.16
C TYR A 23 1.91 0.37 -7.63
N ASP A 24 0.90 -0.48 -7.61
CA ASP A 24 -0.49 -0.09 -7.85
C ASP A 24 -1.23 -0.18 -6.52
N TYR A 25 -1.69 0.96 -6.01
CA TYR A 25 -2.44 1.01 -4.76
C TYR A 25 -3.95 0.81 -4.98
N GLY A 26 -4.41 0.71 -6.23
CA GLY A 26 -5.84 0.71 -6.58
C GLY A 26 -6.51 2.09 -6.49
N VAL A 27 -5.74 3.13 -6.15
CA VAL A 27 -6.15 4.54 -6.09
C VAL A 27 -5.04 5.43 -6.64
N ASN A 28 -5.42 6.63 -7.07
CA ASN A 28 -4.53 7.63 -7.63
C ASN A 28 -4.72 8.99 -6.95
N ILE A 29 -3.75 9.89 -7.16
CA ILE A 29 -3.89 11.29 -6.79
C ILE A 29 -5.10 11.88 -7.55
N ASN A 30 -5.92 12.67 -6.84
CA ASN A 30 -7.21 13.24 -7.22
C ASN A 30 -8.41 12.29 -7.17
N ASP A 31 -8.23 11.01 -6.84
CA ASP A 31 -9.36 10.13 -6.58
C ASP A 31 -10.08 10.55 -5.29
N ASN A 32 -11.41 10.31 -5.24
CA ASN A 32 -12.21 10.58 -4.06
C ASN A 32 -12.50 9.29 -3.30
N ILE A 33 -12.36 9.33 -1.98
CA ILE A 33 -12.56 8.18 -1.11
C ILE A 33 -13.54 8.54 -0.01
N ILE A 34 -14.29 7.56 0.49
CA ILE A 34 -15.26 7.76 1.56
C ILE A 34 -15.13 6.66 2.60
N TRP A 35 -15.35 7.04 3.85
CA TRP A 35 -15.55 6.13 4.97
C TRP A 35 -16.94 6.39 5.53
N GLU A 36 -17.71 5.32 5.78
CA GLU A 36 -19.10 5.42 6.27
C GLU A 36 -19.33 4.66 7.57
N GLY A 37 -18.27 4.05 8.10
CA GLY A 37 -18.34 3.18 9.26
C GLY A 37 -18.36 3.93 10.58
N ASP A 38 -18.34 3.13 11.64
CA ASP A 38 -17.97 3.56 12.97
C ASP A 38 -16.50 3.19 13.22
N HIS A 39 -15.86 3.82 14.21
CA HIS A 39 -14.49 3.53 14.60
C HIS A 39 -14.41 3.23 16.11
N VAL A 40 -13.34 2.57 16.55
CA VAL A 40 -13.17 2.25 17.97
C VAL A 40 -12.49 3.41 18.70
N GLY A 41 -13.24 4.10 19.56
CA GLY A 41 -12.67 5.14 20.43
C GLY A 41 -12.36 6.42 19.66
N ASN A 42 -11.11 6.91 19.70
CA ASN A 42 -10.66 8.11 18.96
C ASN A 42 -9.84 7.77 17.71
N GLY A 43 -9.79 6.49 17.31
CA GLY A 43 -9.06 5.98 16.15
C GLY A 43 -9.48 4.55 15.81
N GLY A 44 -8.55 3.72 15.34
CA GLY A 44 -8.80 2.31 15.06
C GLY A 44 -8.91 2.02 13.57
N GLU A 45 -9.60 0.93 13.23
CA GLU A 45 -9.68 0.47 11.84
C GLU A 45 -10.77 1.25 11.07
N PHE A 46 -10.39 1.82 9.93
CA PHE A 46 -11.27 2.55 9.02
C PHE A 46 -11.38 1.80 7.69
N THR A 47 -12.60 1.42 7.30
CA THR A 47 -12.83 0.84 5.97
C THR A 47 -13.18 1.93 4.97
N TRP A 48 -12.23 2.23 4.08
CA TRP A 48 -12.37 3.20 3.00
C TRP A 48 -12.91 2.53 1.75
N THR A 49 -13.67 3.29 0.97
CA THR A 49 -14.18 2.89 -0.35
C THR A 49 -13.86 3.98 -1.36
N LEU A 50 -13.36 3.57 -2.53
CA LEU A 50 -13.12 4.48 -3.66
C LEU A 50 -14.45 4.90 -4.29
N LEU A 51 -14.58 6.17 -4.64
CA LEU A 51 -15.68 6.73 -5.40
C LEU A 51 -15.29 6.87 -6.88
N ASP A 52 -16.24 6.63 -7.78
CA ASP A 52 -16.12 6.92 -9.21
C ASP A 52 -16.29 8.42 -9.51
N ASP A 53 -16.15 8.80 -10.79
CA ASP A 53 -16.28 10.18 -11.25
C ASP A 53 -17.67 10.80 -11.00
N ASP A 54 -18.72 9.97 -10.84
CA ASP A 54 -20.08 10.39 -10.49
C ASP A 54 -20.29 10.49 -8.96
N GLY A 55 -19.27 10.19 -8.16
CA GLY A 55 -19.33 10.14 -6.69
C GLY A 55 -20.03 8.89 -6.14
N LYS A 56 -20.18 7.83 -6.94
CA LYS A 56 -20.73 6.54 -6.50
C LYS A 56 -19.61 5.63 -6.02
N LYS A 57 -19.92 4.79 -5.04
CA LYS A 57 -18.95 3.81 -4.54
C LYS A 57 -18.63 2.76 -5.59
N THR A 58 -17.36 2.44 -5.69
CA THR A 58 -16.84 1.31 -6.45
C THR A 58 -16.79 0.06 -5.57
N ASP A 59 -16.41 -1.08 -6.15
CA ASP A 59 -16.15 -2.32 -5.41
C ASP A 59 -14.77 -2.33 -4.73
N PHE A 60 -13.96 -1.29 -4.92
CA PHE A 60 -12.64 -1.20 -4.30
C PHE A 60 -12.74 -0.58 -2.90
N SER A 61 -12.40 -1.38 -1.90
CA SER A 61 -12.36 -0.98 -0.49
C SER A 61 -11.15 -1.56 0.23
N TRP A 62 -10.64 -0.85 1.22
CA TRP A 62 -9.54 -1.33 2.06
C TRP A 62 -9.69 -0.83 3.50
N SER A 63 -9.10 -1.56 4.44
CA SER A 63 -9.01 -1.14 5.83
C SER A 63 -7.71 -0.38 6.09
N SER A 64 -7.78 0.71 6.83
CA SER A 64 -6.67 1.59 7.15
C SER A 64 -6.72 2.10 8.58
N PHE A 65 -5.71 2.86 8.97
CA PHE A 65 -5.55 3.49 10.26
C PHE A 65 -5.06 4.92 10.07
N CYS A 66 -5.40 5.78 11.01
CA CYS A 66 -4.90 7.15 11.06
C CYS A 66 -3.40 7.16 11.33
N VAL A 67 -2.65 8.02 10.66
CA VAL A 67 -1.19 8.17 10.89
C VAL A 67 -0.81 9.41 11.69
N GLU A 68 -1.78 10.28 11.99
CA GLU A 68 -1.58 11.51 12.75
C GLU A 68 -2.60 11.60 13.89
N THR A 69 -2.29 12.39 14.92
CA THR A 69 -3.18 12.59 16.07
C THR A 69 -3.93 13.91 16.04
N SER A 70 -3.47 14.88 15.24
CA SER A 70 -4.00 16.25 15.21
C SER A 70 -5.02 16.53 14.10
N GLN A 71 -5.15 15.61 13.13
CA GLN A 71 -6.08 15.74 12.02
C GLN A 71 -7.39 15.00 12.34
N ARG A 72 -8.44 15.31 11.57
CA ARG A 72 -9.76 14.69 11.75
C ARG A 72 -10.33 14.24 10.41
N ILE A 73 -11.09 13.16 10.49
CA ILE A 73 -11.97 12.66 9.42
C ILE A 73 -13.37 12.49 10.00
N TYR A 74 -14.36 12.55 9.12
CA TYR A 74 -15.77 12.42 9.48
C TYR A 74 -16.44 11.40 8.57
N ALA A 75 -17.27 10.55 9.16
CA ALA A 75 -18.02 9.56 8.42
C ALA A 75 -18.94 10.23 7.39
N ASN A 76 -19.12 9.56 6.25
CA ASN A 76 -19.93 10.01 5.11
C ASN A 76 -19.45 11.31 4.46
N THR A 77 -18.19 11.69 4.70
CA THR A 77 -17.55 12.84 4.04
C THR A 77 -16.55 12.32 3.01
N PRO A 78 -16.70 12.67 1.71
CA PRO A 78 -15.69 12.35 0.71
C PRO A 78 -14.41 13.16 0.92
N TYR A 79 -13.26 12.52 0.73
CA TYR A 79 -11.93 13.13 0.77
C TYR A 79 -11.20 12.87 -0.55
N THR A 80 -10.47 13.87 -1.04
CA THR A 80 -9.64 13.74 -2.25
C THR A 80 -8.21 13.39 -1.86
N ILE A 81 -7.64 12.39 -2.53
CA ILE A 81 -6.23 12.03 -2.36
C ILE A 81 -5.37 13.13 -2.99
N SER A 82 -4.60 13.82 -2.16
CA SER A 82 -3.72 14.91 -2.59
C SER A 82 -2.31 14.44 -2.96
N ASP A 83 -1.84 13.37 -2.32
CA ASP A 83 -0.52 12.77 -2.56
C ASP A 83 -0.48 11.32 -2.04
N ILE A 84 0.47 10.53 -2.54
CA ILE A 84 0.77 9.18 -2.07
C ILE A 84 2.29 9.09 -1.86
N SER A 85 2.73 9.07 -0.61
CA SER A 85 4.15 9.14 -0.27
C SER A 85 4.50 8.39 1.01
N ASP A 86 5.76 8.43 1.42
CA ASP A 86 6.25 7.90 2.69
C ASP A 86 6.18 8.93 3.83
N THR A 87 5.50 10.06 3.61
CA THR A 87 5.37 11.15 4.59
C THR A 87 3.94 11.61 4.71
N THR A 88 3.52 11.93 5.94
CA THR A 88 2.23 12.58 6.22
C THR A 88 2.24 14.04 5.78
N THR A 89 1.06 14.63 5.70
CA THR A 89 0.85 16.06 5.44
C THR A 89 1.48 16.95 6.51
N SER A 90 1.57 16.49 7.76
CA SER A 90 2.31 17.16 8.84
C SER A 90 3.83 16.96 8.82
N GLY A 91 4.34 16.08 7.95
CA GLY A 91 5.76 15.84 7.74
C GLY A 91 6.37 14.69 8.54
N ALA A 92 5.56 13.85 9.19
CA ALA A 92 6.05 12.63 9.83
C ALA A 92 6.33 11.55 8.78
N SER A 93 7.44 10.83 8.93
CA SER A 93 7.83 9.76 7.99
C SER A 93 7.28 8.41 8.43
N LEU A 94 6.79 7.64 7.47
CA LEU A 94 6.39 6.25 7.66
C LEU A 94 7.63 5.39 7.96
N THR A 95 7.63 4.74 9.12
CA THR A 95 8.70 3.83 9.53
C THR A 95 8.61 2.48 8.83
N ASN A 96 9.69 1.70 8.88
CA ASN A 96 9.67 0.34 8.33
C ASN A 96 8.83 -0.60 9.21
N GLU A 97 8.81 -0.36 10.51
CA GLU A 97 8.13 -1.17 11.51
C GLU A 97 6.62 -1.07 11.32
N VAL A 98 6.07 0.15 11.23
CA VAL A 98 4.65 0.38 10.91
C VAL A 98 4.30 -0.18 9.54
N ALA A 99 5.13 0.08 8.52
CA ALA A 99 4.89 -0.44 7.19
C ALA A 99 4.86 -1.97 7.15
N TRP A 100 5.72 -2.65 7.92
CA TRP A 100 5.72 -4.11 8.01
C TRP A 100 4.46 -4.63 8.68
N LEU A 101 4.07 -4.04 9.82
CA LEU A 101 2.87 -4.42 10.55
C LEU A 101 1.61 -4.23 9.71
N TYR A 102 1.50 -3.10 9.03
CA TYR A 102 0.35 -2.81 8.18
C TYR A 102 0.28 -3.72 6.97
N TRP A 103 1.42 -4.08 6.38
CA TRP A 103 1.48 -5.12 5.34
C TRP A 103 1.02 -6.49 5.87
N LYS A 104 1.40 -6.86 7.10
CA LYS A 104 0.95 -8.10 7.76
C LYS A 104 -0.55 -8.07 8.06
N PHE A 105 -1.07 -6.94 8.54
CA PHE A 105 -2.49 -6.74 8.78
C PHE A 105 -3.29 -6.88 7.47
N ASN A 106 -2.91 -6.14 6.43
CA ASN A 106 -3.60 -6.16 5.14
C ASN A 106 -3.57 -7.54 4.46
N SER A 107 -2.51 -8.31 4.68
CA SER A 107 -2.41 -9.70 4.19
C SER A 107 -3.09 -10.74 5.09
N ASN A 108 -3.78 -10.33 6.16
CA ASN A 108 -4.38 -11.20 7.17
C ASN A 108 -3.38 -12.18 7.80
N THR A 109 -2.12 -11.76 7.97
CA THR A 109 -1.05 -12.56 8.58
C THR A 109 -0.46 -11.93 9.85
N LEU A 110 -1.01 -10.81 10.32
CA LEU A 110 -0.64 -10.23 11.60
C LEU A 110 -1.19 -11.08 12.76
N THR A 111 -0.29 -11.82 13.41
CA THR A 111 -0.68 -12.70 14.51
C THR A 111 -1.19 -11.89 15.70
N GLY A 112 -2.32 -12.32 16.28
CA GLY A 112 -2.95 -11.65 17.42
C GLY A 112 -3.93 -10.53 17.05
N TYR A 113 -3.99 -10.12 15.78
CA TYR A 113 -5.04 -9.19 15.34
C TYR A 113 -6.36 -9.94 15.15
N ASP A 114 -7.37 -9.55 15.90
CA ASP A 114 -8.69 -10.20 15.92
C ASP A 114 -9.85 -9.25 15.61
N GLY A 115 -9.55 -7.98 15.30
CA GLY A 115 -10.53 -6.93 15.07
C GLY A 115 -11.28 -6.46 16.33
N SER A 116 -10.93 -6.97 17.52
CA SER A 116 -11.46 -6.46 18.79
C SER A 116 -11.05 -5.01 19.03
N SER A 117 -11.78 -4.32 19.91
CA SER A 117 -11.41 -2.96 20.30
C SER A 117 -9.99 -2.88 20.86
N THR A 118 -9.53 -3.90 21.59
CA THR A 118 -8.17 -3.98 22.12
C THR A 118 -7.14 -4.01 20.99
N SER A 119 -7.30 -4.90 20.01
CA SER A 119 -6.33 -5.03 18.91
C SER A 119 -6.32 -3.81 18.00
N GLN A 120 -7.48 -3.21 17.74
CA GLN A 120 -7.58 -1.95 16.98
C GLN A 120 -6.90 -0.77 17.69
N MET A 121 -7.12 -0.61 19.00
CA MET A 121 -6.49 0.45 19.80
C MET A 121 -4.98 0.24 19.93
N ALA A 122 -4.55 -1.00 20.20
CA ALA A 122 -3.12 -1.34 20.25
C ALA A 122 -2.44 -1.01 18.93
N PHE A 123 -3.07 -1.33 17.79
CA PHE A 123 -2.42 -1.08 16.50
C PHE A 123 -2.38 0.42 16.19
N GLN A 124 -3.48 1.13 16.46
CA GLN A 124 -3.54 2.58 16.29
C GLN A 124 -2.51 3.33 17.15
N ASN A 125 -2.36 2.94 18.42
CA ASN A 125 -1.40 3.57 19.33
C ASN A 125 0.04 3.29 18.90
N LEU A 126 0.35 2.06 18.47
CA LEU A 126 1.68 1.70 17.95
C LEU A 126 2.03 2.55 16.72
N ILE A 127 1.09 2.71 15.77
CA ILE A 127 1.31 3.54 14.57
C ILE A 127 1.70 4.96 14.97
N TRP A 128 0.93 5.57 15.86
CA TRP A 128 1.21 6.93 16.29
C TRP A 128 2.52 7.02 17.10
N GLU A 129 2.83 6.03 17.95
CA GLU A 129 4.05 6.01 18.78
C GLU A 129 5.31 5.91 17.93
N ASP A 130 5.31 4.95 17.01
CA ASP A 130 6.47 4.67 16.18
C ASP A 130 6.69 5.77 15.10
N MET A 131 5.63 6.45 14.68
CA MET A 131 5.70 7.62 13.80
C MET A 131 5.90 8.96 14.54
N ASP A 132 6.35 8.91 15.80
CA ASP A 132 6.68 10.08 16.65
C ASP A 132 5.57 11.13 16.72
N GLN A 133 4.32 10.69 16.81
CA GLN A 133 3.17 11.58 17.00
C GLN A 133 3.09 12.07 18.46
N ASP A 134 2.40 13.20 18.68
CA ASP A 134 2.31 13.82 20.00
C ASP A 134 1.78 12.84 21.06
N SER A 135 2.62 12.58 22.06
CA SER A 135 2.37 11.58 23.09
C SER A 135 1.25 11.90 24.06
N ASN A 136 0.80 13.15 24.09
CA ASN A 136 -0.38 13.52 24.85
C ASN A 136 -1.66 12.88 24.30
N TYR A 137 -1.61 12.33 23.08
CA TYR A 137 -2.71 11.57 22.47
C TYR A 137 -2.55 10.04 22.61
N PHE A 138 -1.47 9.51 23.19
CA PHE A 138 -1.30 8.06 23.40
C PHE A 138 -2.14 7.48 24.53
N SER A 139 -2.79 8.32 25.34
CA SER A 139 -3.51 7.84 26.53
C SER A 139 -4.93 7.31 26.24
N TRP A 140 -5.31 7.09 24.99
CA TRP A 140 -6.64 6.60 24.63
C TRP A 140 -6.64 5.07 24.51
N GLY A 141 -7.53 4.41 25.25
CA GLY A 141 -7.59 2.94 25.26
C GLY A 141 -6.52 2.26 26.11
N THR A 142 -5.91 2.97 27.06
CA THR A 142 -4.84 2.44 27.92
C THR A 142 -5.33 1.32 28.83
N GLY A 143 -4.54 0.24 28.88
CA GLY A 143 -4.73 -0.89 29.76
C GLY A 143 -3.69 -1.95 29.44
N THR A 144 -3.36 -2.80 30.41
CA THR A 144 -2.26 -3.77 30.29
C THR A 144 -2.39 -4.66 29.04
N ALA A 145 -3.61 -5.02 28.64
CA ALA A 145 -3.83 -5.82 27.43
C ALA A 145 -3.47 -5.10 26.12
N VAL A 146 -3.69 -3.78 26.05
CA VAL A 146 -3.33 -2.96 24.88
C VAL A 146 -1.81 -2.78 24.83
N GLU A 147 -1.19 -2.48 25.96
CA GLU A 147 0.26 -2.34 26.11
C GLU A 147 1.00 -3.65 25.77
N ASP A 148 0.57 -4.78 26.34
CA ASP A 148 1.16 -6.11 26.07
C ASP A 148 1.08 -6.47 24.57
N GLN A 149 -0.01 -6.08 23.90
CA GLN A 149 -0.21 -6.32 22.48
C GLN A 149 0.66 -5.41 21.61
N MET A 150 0.80 -4.13 21.99
CA MET A 150 1.73 -3.19 21.36
C MET A 150 3.17 -3.70 21.45
N ASP A 151 3.64 -4.06 22.65
CA ASP A 151 5.01 -4.58 22.89
C ASP A 151 5.30 -5.83 22.03
N THR A 152 4.32 -6.72 21.93
CA THR A 152 4.42 -7.93 21.10
C THR A 152 4.60 -7.57 19.63
N TRP A 153 3.78 -6.67 19.10
CA TRP A 153 3.86 -6.27 17.69
C TRP A 153 5.10 -5.43 17.37
N PHE A 154 5.51 -4.54 18.27
CA PHE A 154 6.74 -3.78 18.13
C PHE A 154 7.94 -4.73 18.03
N THR A 155 8.04 -5.71 18.92
CA THR A 155 9.10 -6.72 18.90
C THR A 155 9.13 -7.52 17.58
N LEU A 156 7.96 -7.90 17.07
CA LEU A 156 7.85 -8.62 15.78
C LEU A 156 8.30 -7.76 14.60
N ALA A 157 7.90 -6.49 14.59
CA ALA A 157 8.26 -5.53 13.55
C ALA A 157 9.77 -5.25 13.57
N GLU A 158 10.32 -4.93 14.75
CA GLU A 158 11.76 -4.70 14.96
C GLU A 158 12.57 -5.93 14.50
N THR A 159 12.13 -7.13 14.87
CA THR A 159 12.78 -8.38 14.43
C THR A 159 12.79 -8.50 12.90
N ALA A 160 11.69 -8.17 12.23
CA ALA A 160 11.61 -8.23 10.78
C ALA A 160 12.52 -7.20 10.10
N VAL A 161 12.55 -5.97 10.60
CA VAL A 161 13.40 -4.88 10.08
C VAL A 161 14.88 -5.18 10.32
N ASN A 162 15.24 -5.69 11.50
CA ASN A 162 16.61 -6.14 11.81
C ASN A 162 17.06 -7.32 10.94
N ASN A 163 16.14 -8.18 10.53
CA ASN A 163 16.38 -9.25 9.56
C ASN A 163 16.37 -8.79 8.08
N GLY A 164 16.36 -7.48 7.84
CA GLY A 164 16.56 -6.89 6.52
C GLY A 164 15.28 -6.54 5.77
N TRP A 165 14.10 -6.64 6.38
CA TRP A 165 12.88 -6.15 5.75
C TRP A 165 12.92 -4.64 5.60
N ARG A 166 12.50 -4.11 4.44
CA ARG A 166 12.42 -2.68 4.15
C ARG A 166 11.14 -2.37 3.40
N ASN A 167 10.55 -1.22 3.71
CA ASN A 167 9.43 -0.68 2.96
C ASN A 167 9.95 0.00 1.68
N ASN A 168 10.03 -0.77 0.59
CA ASN A 168 10.49 -0.25 -0.69
C ASN A 168 9.35 0.43 -1.49
N GLY A 169 8.38 1.05 -0.83
CA GLY A 169 7.13 1.56 -1.44
C GLY A 169 5.98 0.56 -1.43
N ARG A 170 6.05 -0.51 -0.62
CA ARG A 170 4.95 -1.47 -0.52
C ARG A 170 3.78 -0.91 0.28
N VAL A 171 4.08 -0.10 1.29
CA VAL A 171 3.11 0.64 2.09
C VAL A 171 3.41 2.12 1.95
N GLN A 172 2.36 2.92 1.80
CA GLN A 172 2.46 4.37 1.71
C GLN A 172 1.40 5.04 2.60
N VAL A 173 1.58 6.33 2.78
CA VAL A 173 0.60 7.25 3.35
C VAL A 173 -0.19 7.88 2.20
N LEU A 174 -1.52 7.79 2.29
CA LEU A 174 -2.46 8.57 1.49
C LEU A 174 -2.68 9.91 2.18
N ASN A 175 -2.17 10.97 1.56
CA ASN A 175 -2.33 12.33 2.06
C ASN A 175 -3.67 12.90 1.61
N LEU A 176 -4.51 13.34 2.56
CA LEU A 176 -5.87 13.83 2.30
C LEU A 176 -5.99 15.37 2.35
N GLY A 177 -4.87 16.08 2.19
CA GLY A 177 -4.86 17.52 1.91
C GLY A 177 -5.38 18.40 3.06
N GLY A 178 -5.08 18.03 4.31
CA GLY A 178 -5.56 18.71 5.52
C GLY A 178 -6.71 18.00 6.24
N ALA A 179 -6.95 16.74 5.88
CA ALA A 179 -7.72 15.79 6.68
C ALA A 179 -6.79 14.70 7.23
N GLN A 180 -7.34 13.75 7.99
CA GLN A 180 -6.56 12.68 8.61
C GLN A 180 -6.01 11.68 7.60
N ASP A 181 -4.70 11.72 7.39
CA ASP A 181 -3.99 10.82 6.47
C ASP A 181 -4.13 9.35 6.89
N GLN A 182 -4.01 8.46 5.92
CA GLN A 182 -4.32 7.03 6.04
C GLN A 182 -3.21 6.17 5.44
N LEU A 183 -3.07 4.92 5.88
CA LEU A 183 -2.18 3.95 5.25
C LEU A 183 -2.81 3.26 4.03
N ILE A 184 -1.98 2.85 3.07
CA ILE A 184 -2.37 1.97 1.96
C ILE A 184 -1.26 1.00 1.59
N VAL A 185 -1.65 -0.20 1.13
CA VAL A 185 -0.73 -1.24 0.64
C VAL A 185 -0.87 -1.34 -0.87
N ALA A 186 0.26 -1.50 -1.56
CA ALA A 186 0.26 -1.81 -2.97
C ALA A 186 -0.31 -3.22 -3.25
N ASN A 187 -1.22 -3.30 -4.20
CA ASN A 187 -1.70 -4.55 -4.76
C ASN A 187 -0.56 -5.29 -5.47
N PRO A 188 -0.58 -6.63 -5.47
CA PRO A 188 0.34 -7.42 -6.28
C PRO A 188 0.12 -7.11 -7.77
N VAL A 189 1.02 -6.35 -8.37
CA VAL A 189 1.00 -6.10 -9.83
C VAL A 189 1.69 -7.27 -10.54
N PRO A 190 1.14 -7.76 -11.68
CA PRO A 190 1.84 -8.72 -12.51
C PRO A 190 3.24 -8.22 -12.86
N GLU A 191 4.25 -9.00 -12.49
CA GLU A 191 5.65 -8.60 -12.59
C GLU A 191 6.05 -8.20 -14.03
N PRO A 192 7.05 -7.31 -14.20
CA PRO A 192 7.55 -6.88 -15.51
C PRO A 192 7.90 -8.03 -16.47
N ALA A 193 8.23 -9.21 -15.95
CA ALA A 193 8.48 -10.41 -16.75
C ALA A 193 7.25 -10.83 -17.58
N SER A 194 6.03 -10.71 -17.06
CA SER A 194 4.80 -10.98 -17.79
C SER A 194 4.59 -9.99 -18.95
N MET A 195 4.96 -8.72 -18.75
CA MET A 195 4.91 -7.70 -19.79
C MET A 195 6.00 -7.91 -20.85
N CYS A 196 7.23 -8.27 -20.47
CA CYS A 196 8.29 -8.63 -21.43
C CYS A 196 7.91 -9.92 -22.19
N LEU A 197 7.28 -10.92 -21.54
CA LEU A 197 6.77 -12.12 -22.20
C LEU A 197 5.64 -11.80 -23.20
N LEU A 198 4.70 -10.92 -22.84
CA LEU A 198 3.66 -10.44 -23.75
C LEU A 198 4.30 -9.73 -24.97
N GLY A 199 5.27 -8.85 -24.74
CA GLY A 199 6.02 -8.17 -25.79
C GLY A 199 6.73 -9.15 -26.73
N ILE A 200 7.44 -10.15 -26.18
CA ILE A 200 8.11 -11.20 -26.96
C ILE A 200 7.09 -12.04 -27.73
N GLY A 201 5.94 -12.38 -27.12
CA GLY A 201 4.84 -13.11 -27.75
C GLY A 201 4.28 -12.37 -28.97
N LEU A 202 4.06 -11.06 -28.86
CA LEU A 202 3.59 -10.22 -29.96
C LEU A 202 4.60 -10.13 -31.11
N ILE A 203 5.90 -10.00 -30.80
CA ILE A 203 6.96 -10.02 -31.81
C ILE A 203 7.00 -11.39 -32.53
N GLY A 204 6.87 -12.49 -31.78
CA GLY A 204 6.81 -13.84 -32.34
C GLY A 204 5.64 -14.02 -33.32
N LEU A 205 4.45 -13.55 -32.95
CA LEU A 205 3.26 -13.56 -33.80
C LEU A 205 3.44 -12.71 -35.07
N ALA A 206 4.03 -11.51 -34.96
CA ALA A 206 4.28 -10.64 -36.12
C ALA A 206 5.25 -11.28 -37.13
N VAL A 207 6.28 -11.99 -36.64
CA VAL A 207 7.24 -12.72 -37.50
C VAL A 207 6.57 -13.91 -38.19
N MET A 208 5.74 -14.68 -37.48
CA MET A 208 4.99 -15.80 -38.08
C MET A 208 3.94 -15.31 -39.09
N GLY A 209 3.24 -14.20 -38.81
CA GLY A 209 2.25 -13.60 -39.71
C GLY A 209 2.84 -13.17 -41.05
N ARG A 210 4.07 -12.65 -41.08
CA ARG A 210 4.75 -12.27 -42.34
C ARG A 210 5.03 -13.47 -43.25
N LYS A 211 5.34 -14.65 -42.71
CA LYS A 211 5.61 -15.84 -43.55
C LYS A 211 4.40 -16.31 -44.33
N ASN A 212 3.20 -16.18 -43.77
CA ASN A 212 1.97 -16.63 -44.42
C ASN A 212 1.46 -15.66 -45.51
N ILE A 213 1.88 -14.39 -45.47
CA ILE A 213 1.52 -13.40 -46.51
C ILE A 213 2.42 -13.55 -47.75
N PHE A 214 3.69 -13.89 -47.58
CA PHE A 214 4.62 -14.07 -48.70
C PHE A 214 4.52 -15.42 -49.43
N LEU A 215 3.84 -16.41 -48.85
CA LEU A 215 3.64 -17.74 -49.46
C LEU A 215 2.32 -17.86 -50.25
N LYS A 216 1.56 -16.76 -50.40
CA LYS A 216 0.30 -16.70 -51.17
C LYS A 216 0.43 -16.02 -52.55
N ASN A 217 1.64 -15.73 -52.98
CA ASN A 217 1.97 -15.32 -54.36
C ASN A 217 2.86 -16.39 -55.01
#